data_AF-A0A1W9PKZ6-F1
#
_entry.id   AF-A0A1W9PKZ6-F1
#
_cell.length_a   1.000
_cell.length_b   1.000
_cell.length_c   1.000
_cell.angle_alpha   90.00
_cell.angle_beta   90.00
_cell.angle_gamma   90.00
#
_symmetry.space_group_name_H-M   'P 1'
#
loop_
_entity.id
_entity.type
_entity.pdbx_description
1 polymer ?
#
loop_
_entity_poly.entity_id
_entity_poly.type
_entity_poly.pdbx_seq_one_letter_code
_entity_poly.pdbx_strand_id
1 'polypeptide(L)'
;MRPKYLKVKGFLGIKRLEYEFKPGVFVIEGPNGSGKSSFLESIVFALFGSGVRFGKRVTGEYINRDHREAWVVFSFEKAGKSYEVSRSLERSSKGAIRQSASLLVMQDDRKYRITGVKEVNEELMKSFFYPKGRQPSS
;
A
#
# COMPACT_ATOMS: atom_id res chain seq x y z
N MET A 1 2.63 14.87 -0.96
CA MET A 1 1.78 13.81 -0.38
C MET A 1 1.91 13.89 1.12
N ARG A 2 0.81 13.80 1.89
CA ARG A 2 0.81 13.80 3.36
C ARG A 2 0.23 12.47 3.86
N PRO A 3 1.01 11.59 4.52
CA PRO A 3 0.47 10.36 5.08
C PRO A 3 -0.51 10.69 6.21
N LYS A 4 -1.54 9.85 6.38
CA LYS A 4 -2.61 10.04 7.38
C LYS A 4 -2.75 8.81 8.27
N TYR A 5 -2.78 7.63 7.68
CA TYR A 5 -2.98 6.39 8.42
C TYR A 5 -2.29 5.22 7.75
N LEU A 6 -1.77 4.28 8.54
CA LEU A 6 -1.23 3.01 8.09
C LEU A 6 -1.75 1.89 8.98
N LYS A 7 -2.31 0.84 8.37
CA LYS A 7 -2.67 -0.41 9.03
C LYS A 7 -2.05 -1.57 8.30
N VAL A 8 -1.41 -2.45 9.05
CA VAL A 8 -0.64 -3.58 8.52
C VAL A 8 -0.98 -4.83 9.31
N LYS A 9 -1.18 -5.95 8.62
CA LYS A 9 -1.35 -7.28 9.23
C LYS A 9 -0.57 -8.30 8.42
N GLY A 10 0.18 -9.17 9.09
CA GLY A 10 0.84 -10.32 8.48
C GLY A 10 1.81 -9.98 7.34
N PHE A 11 2.45 -8.82 7.36
CA PHE A 11 3.32 -8.33 6.27
C PHE A 11 4.78 -8.27 6.73
N LEU A 12 5.67 -9.01 6.05
CA LEU A 12 7.09 -9.12 6.40
C LEU A 12 7.30 -9.35 7.91
N GLY A 13 8.07 -8.51 8.61
CA GLY A 13 8.29 -8.61 10.06
C GLY A 13 7.12 -8.11 10.93
N ILE A 14 6.03 -7.60 10.35
CA ILE A 14 4.92 -6.99 11.07
C ILE A 14 3.73 -7.95 11.15
N LYS A 15 3.42 -8.43 12.36
CA LYS A 15 2.22 -9.25 12.61
C LYS A 15 0.94 -8.41 12.62
N ARG A 16 0.97 -7.27 13.32
CA ARG A 16 -0.09 -6.27 13.37
C ARG A 16 0.50 -4.91 13.73
N LEU A 17 0.05 -3.87 13.04
CA LEU A 17 0.41 -2.47 13.33
C LEU A 17 -0.74 -1.57 12.87
N GLU A 18 -1.04 -0.55 13.66
CA GLU A 18 -1.87 0.59 13.28
C GLU A 18 -1.16 1.87 13.72
N TYR A 19 -1.08 2.86 12.83
CA TYR A 19 -0.40 4.11 13.09
C TYR A 19 -1.10 5.28 12.41
N GLU A 20 -1.43 6.30 13.19
CA GLU A 20 -1.94 7.57 12.70
C GLU A 20 -0.80 8.58 12.60
N PHE A 21 -0.59 9.15 11.41
CA PHE A 21 0.48 10.09 11.16
C PHE A 21 0.11 11.48 11.65
N LYS A 22 0.94 12.02 12.53
CA LYS A 22 0.88 13.42 12.93
C LYS A 22 1.63 14.30 11.93
N PRO A 23 1.23 15.57 11.73
CA PRO A 23 2.02 16.53 10.98
C PRO A 23 3.43 16.68 11.55
N GLY A 24 4.42 16.91 10.68
CA GLY A 24 5.81 17.13 11.07
C GLY A 24 6.72 15.93 10.78
N VAL A 25 7.83 15.87 11.51
CA VAL A 25 8.84 14.81 11.39
C VAL A 25 8.56 13.73 12.44
N PHE A 26 8.64 12.47 12.03
CA PHE A 26 8.57 11.32 12.93
C PHE A 26 9.81 10.45 12.75
N VAL A 27 10.20 9.77 13.82
CA VAL A 27 11.36 8.86 13.85
C VAL A 27 10.86 7.44 14.07
N ILE A 28 11.40 6.50 13.31
CA ILE A 28 11.18 5.06 13.51
C ILE A 28 12.48 4.48 14.07
N GLU A 29 12.47 4.14 15.35
CA GLU A 29 13.63 3.58 16.05
C GLU A 29 13.40 2.15 16.53
N GLY A 30 14.49 1.48 16.92
CA GLY A 30 14.48 0.12 17.44
C GLY A 30 15.65 -0.73 16.92
N PRO A 31 15.86 -1.94 17.46
CA PRO A 31 16.96 -2.81 17.09
C PRO A 31 16.85 -3.35 15.66
N ASN A 32 17.94 -3.89 15.12
CA ASN A 32 17.89 -4.59 13.83
C ASN A 32 16.91 -5.77 13.89
N GLY A 33 16.13 -5.94 12.82
CA GLY A 33 15.07 -6.96 12.78
C GLY A 33 13.74 -6.56 13.42
N SER A 34 13.61 -5.38 14.05
CA SER A 34 12.36 -4.94 14.70
C SER A 34 11.20 -4.58 13.76
N GLY A 35 11.41 -4.66 12.44
CA GLY A 35 10.37 -4.36 11.44
C GLY A 35 10.38 -2.94 10.89
N LYS A 36 11.38 -2.10 11.20
CA LYS A 36 11.49 -0.73 10.65
C LYS A 36 11.47 -0.69 9.11
N SER A 37 12.27 -1.55 8.47
CA SER A 37 12.24 -1.69 7.01
C SER A 37 10.91 -2.23 6.51
N SER A 38 10.26 -3.13 7.27
CA SER A 38 8.94 -3.65 6.94
C SER A 38 7.85 -2.56 7.00
N PHE A 39 7.98 -1.59 7.90
CA PHE A 39 7.10 -0.43 7.96
C PHE A 39 7.18 0.36 6.65
N LEU A 40 8.39 0.74 6.22
CA LEU A 40 8.59 1.47 4.97
C LEU A 40 8.17 0.66 3.74
N GLU A 41 8.52 -0.63 3.70
CA GLU A 41 8.10 -1.57 2.65
C GLU A 41 6.57 -1.70 2.56
N SER A 42 5.85 -1.64 3.68
CA SER A 42 4.38 -1.69 3.64
C SER A 42 3.78 -0.48 2.93
N ILE A 43 4.33 0.72 3.14
CA ILE A 43 3.88 1.94 2.44
C ILE A 43 4.20 1.84 0.95
N VAL A 44 5.41 1.40 0.60
CA VAL A 44 5.80 1.17 -0.81
C VAL A 44 4.89 0.15 -1.47
N PHE A 45 4.64 -0.98 -0.80
CA PHE A 45 3.73 -2.02 -1.28
C PHE A 45 2.31 -1.48 -1.49
N ALA A 46 1.79 -0.71 -0.55
CA ALA A 46 0.46 -0.09 -0.66
C ALA A 46 0.37 0.82 -1.89
N LEU A 47 1.40 1.63 -2.17
CA LEU A 47 1.40 2.56 -3.29
C LEU A 47 1.61 1.88 -4.65
N PHE A 48 2.52 0.90 -4.74
CA PHE A 48 3.00 0.39 -6.04
C PHE A 48 2.59 -1.06 -6.33
N GLY A 49 2.00 -1.76 -5.36
CA GLY A 49 1.61 -3.17 -5.48
C GLY A 49 2.77 -4.16 -5.37
N SER A 50 3.98 -3.66 -5.16
CA SER A 50 5.18 -4.45 -4.87
C SER A 50 6.12 -3.63 -4.01
N GLY A 51 6.80 -4.29 -3.07
CA GLY A 51 7.90 -3.69 -2.33
C GLY A 51 9.20 -3.61 -3.13
N VAL A 52 10.24 -3.10 -2.50
CA VAL A 52 11.58 -2.93 -3.08
C VAL A 52 12.35 -4.25 -3.08
N ARG A 53 12.26 -5.01 -1.98
CA ARG A 53 13.10 -6.19 -1.73
C ARG A 53 12.92 -7.34 -2.71
N PHE A 54 11.67 -7.68 -3.06
CA PHE A 54 11.35 -8.87 -3.85
C PHE A 54 10.71 -8.57 -5.21
N GLY A 55 10.40 -7.29 -5.47
CA GLY A 55 9.70 -6.87 -6.69
C GLY A 55 8.35 -7.57 -6.91
N LYS A 56 7.90 -7.60 -8.17
CA LYS A 56 6.58 -8.17 -8.56
C LYS A 56 6.57 -9.69 -8.76
N ARG A 57 7.73 -10.32 -8.88
CA ARG A 57 7.85 -11.75 -9.25
C ARG A 57 7.66 -12.70 -8.06
N VAL A 58 7.87 -12.24 -6.83
CA VAL A 58 7.84 -13.09 -5.63
C VAL A 58 6.95 -12.50 -4.55
N THR A 59 5.69 -12.20 -4.89
CA THR A 59 4.78 -11.48 -3.98
C THR A 59 4.45 -12.25 -2.69
N GLY A 60 4.53 -13.58 -2.70
CA GLY A 60 4.32 -14.42 -1.51
C GLY A 60 5.32 -14.19 -0.37
N GLU A 61 6.52 -13.66 -0.68
CA GLU A 61 7.56 -13.36 0.32
C GLU A 61 7.20 -12.16 1.20
N TYR A 62 6.25 -11.33 0.77
CA TYR A 62 5.75 -10.25 1.60
C TYR A 62 4.79 -10.73 2.70
N ILE A 63 4.29 -11.96 2.63
CA ILE A 63 3.43 -12.53 3.68
C ILE A 63 4.32 -13.08 4.80
N ASN A 64 4.11 -12.58 6.02
CA ASN A 64 4.78 -13.05 7.22
C ASN A 64 4.68 -14.59 7.32
N ARG A 65 5.77 -15.23 7.78
CA ARG A 65 5.88 -16.69 7.83
C ARG A 65 4.83 -17.35 8.73
N ASP A 66 4.38 -16.64 9.76
CA ASP A 66 3.38 -17.10 10.72
C ASP A 66 1.94 -16.78 10.27
N HIS A 67 1.75 -16.21 9.08
CA HIS A 67 0.45 -15.77 8.56
C HIS A 67 0.12 -16.41 7.21
N ARG A 68 -1.17 -16.61 6.94
CA ARG A 68 -1.66 -17.07 5.62
C ARG A 68 -1.95 -15.93 4.65
N GLU A 69 -2.10 -14.73 5.18
CA GLU A 69 -2.47 -13.53 4.45
C GLU A 69 -1.68 -12.31 4.96
N ALA A 70 -1.46 -11.35 4.07
CA ALA A 70 -0.97 -10.02 4.39
C ALA A 70 -1.99 -8.99 3.96
N TRP A 71 -2.16 -7.94 4.76
CA TRP A 71 -3.02 -6.81 4.43
C TRP A 71 -2.33 -5.51 4.78
N VAL A 72 -2.41 -4.54 3.88
CA VAL A 72 -1.92 -3.18 4.10
C VAL A 72 -2.98 -2.19 3.66
N VAL A 73 -3.32 -1.26 4.55
CA VAL A 73 -4.11 -0.07 4.26
C VAL A 73 -3.25 1.15 4.51
N PHE A 74 -3.18 2.04 3.52
CA PHE A 74 -2.46 3.29 3.64
C PHE A 74 -3.33 4.43 3.14
N SER A 75 -3.51 5.43 3.99
CA SER A 75 -4.31 6.62 3.69
C SER A 75 -3.40 7.85 3.65
N PHE A 76 -3.58 8.69 2.63
CA PHE A 76 -2.78 9.88 2.40
C PHE A 76 -3.56 10.97 1.66
N GLU A 77 -3.07 12.20 1.75
CA GLU A 77 -3.58 13.34 1.00
C GLU A 77 -2.58 13.79 -0.07
N LYS A 78 -3.06 14.17 -1.25
CA LYS A 78 -2.25 14.76 -2.31
C LYS A 78 -3.11 15.69 -3.17
N ALA A 79 -2.64 16.91 -3.39
CA ALA A 79 -3.28 17.89 -4.28
C ALA A 79 -4.79 18.08 -4.01
N GLY A 80 -5.17 18.23 -2.74
CA GLY A 80 -6.57 18.45 -2.32
C GLY A 80 -7.45 17.20 -2.36
N LYS A 81 -6.88 16.01 -2.63
CA LYS A 81 -7.61 14.73 -2.65
C LYS A 81 -7.12 13.83 -1.52
N SER A 82 -8.03 13.09 -0.92
CA SER A 82 -7.76 12.04 0.06
C SER A 82 -7.86 10.68 -0.61
N TYR A 83 -6.88 9.82 -0.34
CA TYR A 83 -6.76 8.48 -0.88
C TYR A 83 -6.66 7.49 0.27
N GLU A 84 -7.31 6.33 0.12
CA GLU A 84 -7.07 5.16 0.96
C GLU A 84 -6.90 3.95 0.04
N VAL A 85 -5.67 3.44 -0.01
CA VAL A 85 -5.35 2.22 -0.75
C VAL A 85 -5.34 1.03 0.20
N SER A 86 -6.04 -0.04 -0.18
CA SER A 86 -6.02 -1.32 0.51
C SER A 86 -5.46 -2.37 -0.43
N ARG A 87 -4.51 -3.19 0.05
CA ARG A 87 -3.98 -4.34 -0.70
C ARG A 87 -3.92 -5.58 0.17
N SER A 88 -4.23 -6.73 -0.42
CA SER A 88 -4.04 -8.03 0.24
C SER A 88 -3.26 -9.01 -0.62
N LEU A 89 -2.57 -9.91 0.07
CA LEU A 89 -1.94 -11.10 -0.48
C LEU A 89 -2.43 -12.30 0.32
N GLU A 90 -2.83 -13.38 -0.33
CA GLU A 90 -3.33 -14.58 0.32
C GLU A 90 -2.71 -15.81 -0.33
N ARG A 91 -2.19 -16.74 0.49
CA ARG A 91 -1.72 -18.04 0.02
C ARG A 91 -2.94 -18.92 -0.30
N SER A 92 -3.15 -19.21 -1.58
CA SER A 92 -4.15 -20.19 -2.01
C SER A 92 -3.76 -21.60 -1.56
N SER A 93 -4.76 -22.47 -1.39
CA SER A 93 -4.55 -23.90 -1.12
C SER A 93 -3.70 -24.61 -2.18
N LYS A 94 -3.64 -24.07 -3.40
CA LYS A 94 -2.83 -24.59 -4.53
C LYS A 94 -1.44 -23.95 -4.64
N GLY A 95 -0.98 -23.20 -3.64
CA GLY A 95 0.34 -22.55 -3.63
C GLY A 95 0.45 -21.24 -4.42
N ALA A 96 -0.57 -20.88 -5.22
CA ALA A 96 -0.64 -19.59 -5.89
C ALA A 96 -0.91 -18.44 -4.89
N ILE A 97 -0.41 -17.23 -5.19
CA ILE A 97 -0.68 -16.04 -4.39
C ILE A 97 -1.82 -15.25 -5.02
N ARG A 98 -2.94 -15.15 -4.30
CA ARG A 98 -4.05 -14.26 -4.70
C ARG A 98 -3.73 -12.85 -4.24
N GLN A 99 -3.91 -11.89 -5.14
CA GLN A 99 -3.70 -10.47 -4.86
C GLN A 99 -5.01 -9.72 -5.02
N SER A 100 -5.27 -8.78 -4.13
CA SER A 100 -6.39 -7.85 -4.27
C SER A 100 -5.94 -6.42 -4.00
N ALA A 101 -6.62 -5.47 -4.63
CA ALA A 101 -6.42 -4.06 -4.37
C ALA A 101 -7.75 -3.30 -4.47
N SER A 102 -7.90 -2.29 -3.63
CA SER A 102 -8.93 -1.27 -3.78
C SER A 102 -8.35 0.11 -3.45
N LEU A 103 -8.90 1.13 -4.07
CA LEU A 103 -8.55 2.52 -3.84
C LEU A 103 -9.83 3.31 -3.63
N LEU A 104 -9.96 3.90 -2.45
CA LEU A 104 -10.99 4.88 -2.17
C LEU A 104 -10.42 6.28 -2.40
N VAL A 105 -11.12 7.09 -3.19
CA VAL A 105 -10.75 8.48 -3.45
C VAL A 105 -11.87 9.39 -2.98
N MET A 106 -11.50 10.42 -2.22
CA MET A 106 -12.38 11.47 -1.74
C MET A 106 -11.84 12.83 -2.20
N GLN A 107 -12.69 13.62 -2.84
CA GLN A 107 -12.37 14.98 -3.26
C GLN A 107 -13.64 15.81 -3.21
N ASP A 108 -13.59 16.93 -2.48
CA ASP A 108 -14.78 17.74 -2.19
C ASP A 108 -15.86 16.82 -1.57
N ASP A 109 -17.08 16.77 -2.12
CA ASP A 109 -18.15 15.86 -1.68
C ASP A 109 -18.24 14.55 -2.48
N ARG A 110 -17.30 14.31 -3.39
CA ARG A 110 -17.30 13.10 -4.21
C ARG A 110 -16.47 12.01 -3.58
N LYS A 111 -17.05 10.81 -3.47
CA LYS A 111 -16.42 9.59 -2.99
C LYS A 111 -16.62 8.47 -4.00
N TYR A 112 -15.54 7.89 -4.50
CA TYR A 112 -15.61 6.74 -5.41
C TYR A 112 -14.55 5.70 -5.06
N ARG A 113 -14.83 4.44 -5.43
CA ARG A 113 -13.95 3.30 -5.19
C ARG A 113 -13.56 2.65 -6.50
N ILE A 114 -12.27 2.39 -6.66
CA ILE A 114 -11.69 1.56 -7.71
C ILE A 114 -11.29 0.24 -7.08
N THR A 115 -11.51 -0.86 -7.80
CA THR A 115 -11.12 -2.22 -7.38
C THR A 115 -10.38 -2.92 -8.50
N GLY A 116 -9.45 -3.80 -8.15
CA GLY A 116 -8.63 -4.52 -9.12
C GLY A 116 -7.19 -4.02 -9.11
N VAL A 117 -6.25 -4.95 -9.21
CA VAL A 117 -4.82 -4.65 -9.06
C VAL A 117 -4.33 -3.72 -10.17
N LYS A 118 -4.77 -3.95 -11.41
CA LYS A 118 -4.37 -3.17 -12.57
C LYS A 118 -4.93 -1.75 -12.48
N GLU A 119 -6.22 -1.62 -12.23
CA GLU A 119 -6.97 -0.37 -12.19
C GLU A 119 -6.47 0.54 -11.05
N VAL A 120 -6.22 -0.04 -9.87
CA VAL A 120 -5.63 0.70 -8.74
C VAL A 120 -4.22 1.18 -9.07
N ASN A 121 -3.38 0.35 -9.70
CA ASN A 121 -2.04 0.75 -10.09
C ASN A 121 -2.07 1.89 -11.11
N GLU A 122 -2.92 1.79 -12.14
CA GLU A 122 -3.07 2.82 -13.16
C GLU A 122 -3.53 4.15 -12.57
N GLU A 123 -4.53 4.14 -11.68
CA GLU A 123 -5.00 5.36 -11.04
C GLU A 123 -3.94 5.99 -10.13
N LEU A 124 -3.22 5.19 -9.34
CA LEU A 124 -2.14 5.70 -8.50
C LEU A 124 -1.02 6.28 -9.38
N MET A 125 -0.61 5.60 -10.46
CA MET A 125 0.39 6.11 -11.39
C MET A 125 -0.02 7.44 -12.03
N LYS A 126 -1.28 7.55 -12.49
CA LYS A 126 -1.88 8.80 -12.97
C LYS A 126 -1.80 9.90 -11.91
N SER A 127 -2.19 9.58 -10.68
CA SER A 127 -2.20 10.53 -9.57
C SER A 127 -0.80 11.03 -9.19
N PHE A 128 0.25 10.19 -9.28
CA PHE A 128 1.60 10.52 -8.84
C PHE A 128 2.45 11.19 -9.93
N PHE A 129 2.40 10.70 -11.17
CA PHE A 129 3.41 11.00 -12.18
C PHE A 129 2.90 11.77 -13.40
N TYR A 130 1.58 11.90 -13.57
CA TYR A 130 1.02 12.64 -14.70
C TYR A 130 0.53 14.02 -14.23
N PRO A 131 1.14 15.13 -14.71
CA PRO A 131 0.57 16.46 -14.49
C PRO A 131 -0.81 16.53 -15.15
N LYS A 132 -1.73 17.32 -14.57
CA LYS A 132 -3.03 17.61 -15.19
C LYS A 132 -2.79 18.05 -16.65
N GLY A 133 -3.39 17.34 -17.62
CA GLY A 133 -3.36 17.72 -19.03
C GLY A 133 -2.54 16.83 -19.98
N ARG A 134 -1.82 15.80 -19.51
CA ARG A 134 -1.23 14.77 -20.40
C ARG A 134 -1.86 13.41 -20.09
N GLN A 135 -2.79 12.97 -20.94
CA GLN A 135 -3.18 11.55 -20.99
C GLN A 135 -2.09 10.75 -21.72
N PRO A 136 -1.85 9.49 -21.34
CA PRO A 136 -0.96 8.62 -22.09
C PRO A 136 -1.55 8.39 -23.49
N SER A 137 -0.72 8.57 -24.51
CA SER A 137 -1.04 8.10 -25.86
C SER A 137 -1.27 6.59 -25.81
N SER A 138 -2.43 6.17 -26.29
CA SER A 138 -2.85 4.78 -26.49
C SER A 138 -1.82 3.95 -27.23
#